data_AF-A0A8C3JDT6-F1
#
_entry.id   AF-A0A8C3JDT6-F1
#
_cell.length_a   1.000
_cell.length_b   1.000
_cell.length_c   1.000
_cell.angle_alpha   90.00
_cell.angle_beta   90.00
_cell.angle_gamma   90.00
#
_symmetry.space_group_name_H-M   'P 1'
#
loop_
_entity.id
_entity.type
_entity.pdbx_description
1 polymer ?
#
loop_
_entity_poly.entity_id
_entity_poly.type
_entity_poly.pdbx_seq_one_letter_code
_entity_poly.pdbx_strand_id
1 'polypeptide(L)'
;MANVKTEDEIILFEKEMKEFWTKLKSIYGTEQINQTLALRDSCKESIKALSEKWSKKLKEGDLMIDKIQEYSNEILQQSQRISENQEHLTEIKSNLSQEEEQKKDLSDRIQELKEELMKKKEIISSKNKATKERVEQLCKSKVLFEERLGLEIRRIHNEQLQFIFRHTDHKDPDKPYVFTLSINEQGDYEVTSCTPPLDCIAEFQLKVRETNNFSAFVANIRKAFTALSYKQSA
;
A
#
# COMPACT_ATOMS: atom_id res chain seq x y z
N MET A 1 37.40 148.49 9.27
CA MET A 1 37.86 147.31 10.06
C MET A 1 36.70 146.33 10.30
N ALA A 2 36.10 145.73 9.26
CA ALA A 2 35.04 144.72 9.46
C ALA A 2 34.98 143.61 8.39
N ASN A 3 35.77 143.69 7.30
CA ASN A 3 35.59 142.83 6.12
C ASN A 3 36.64 141.69 5.97
N VAL A 4 37.52 141.49 6.96
CA VAL A 4 38.60 140.47 6.91
C VAL A 4 38.34 139.30 7.87
N LYS A 5 37.48 139.46 8.87
CA LYS A 5 37.09 138.37 9.80
C LYS A 5 36.03 137.44 9.21
N THR A 6 35.20 137.94 8.29
CA THR A 6 34.13 137.16 7.64
C THR A 6 34.67 136.16 6.61
N GLU A 7 35.75 136.46 5.90
CA GLU A 7 36.30 135.56 4.86
C GLU A 7 36.97 134.31 5.47
N ASP A 8 37.71 134.45 6.58
CA ASP A 8 38.39 133.32 7.26
C ASP A 8 37.40 132.37 7.96
N GLU A 9 36.31 132.90 8.51
CA GLU A 9 35.22 132.09 9.08
C GLU A 9 34.48 131.30 7.99
N ILE A 10 34.32 131.87 6.79
CA ILE A 10 33.74 131.19 5.63
C ILE A 10 34.63 130.04 5.15
N ILE A 11 35.95 130.24 5.07
CA ILE A 11 36.90 129.20 4.66
C ILE A 11 36.96 128.05 5.68
N LEU A 12 36.93 128.38 6.98
CA LEU A 12 36.88 127.37 8.04
C LEU A 12 35.57 126.57 7.98
N PHE A 13 34.44 127.26 7.80
CA PHE A 13 33.13 126.62 7.65
C PHE A 13 33.07 125.73 6.40
N GLU A 14 33.63 126.16 5.26
CA GLU A 14 33.71 125.34 4.05
C GLU A 14 34.55 124.07 4.27
N LYS A 15 35.65 124.17 5.01
CA LYS A 15 36.49 123.00 5.35
C LYS A 15 35.75 122.03 6.27
N GLU A 16 35.09 122.52 7.31
CA GLU A 16 34.28 121.70 8.22
C GLU A 16 33.09 121.08 7.49
N MET A 17 32.42 121.82 6.60
CA MET A 17 31.39 121.30 5.71
C MET A 17 31.95 120.18 4.83
N LYS A 18 33.13 120.36 4.22
CA LYS A 18 33.76 119.31 3.40
C LYS A 18 34.08 118.07 4.21
N GLU A 19 34.66 118.22 5.41
CA GLU A 19 34.93 117.09 6.31
C GLU A 19 33.64 116.40 6.77
N PHE A 20 32.61 117.17 7.10
CA PHE A 20 31.28 116.66 7.43
C PHE A 20 30.68 115.87 6.27
N TRP A 21 30.68 116.42 5.05
CA TRP A 21 30.21 115.73 3.85
C TRP A 21 31.03 114.48 3.55
N THR A 22 32.34 114.50 3.78
CA THR A 22 33.21 113.34 3.55
C THR A 22 32.94 112.23 4.58
N LYS A 23 32.81 112.58 5.86
CA LYS A 23 32.40 111.65 6.93
C LYS A 23 31.00 111.11 6.68
N LEU A 24 30.04 111.96 6.37
CA LEU A 24 28.65 111.59 6.09
C LEU A 24 28.59 110.63 4.89
N LYS A 25 29.33 110.93 3.81
CA LYS A 25 29.43 110.08 2.61
C LYS A 25 30.14 108.76 2.87
N SER A 26 31.13 108.73 3.77
CA SER A 26 31.79 107.48 4.20
C SER A 26 30.86 106.60 5.04
N ILE A 27 30.21 107.18 6.04
CA ILE A 27 29.35 106.50 7.02
C ILE A 27 28.06 105.99 6.35
N TYR A 28 27.35 106.84 5.61
CA TYR A 28 26.10 106.46 4.94
C TYR A 28 26.32 105.79 3.58
N GLY A 29 27.40 106.12 2.86
CA GLY A 29 27.57 105.69 1.48
C GLY A 29 28.30 104.36 1.30
N THR A 30 29.24 103.99 2.17
CA THR A 30 30.11 102.81 1.90
C THR A 30 29.98 101.77 3.00
N GLU A 31 30.08 102.16 4.27
CA GLU A 31 30.02 101.25 5.43
C GLU A 31 28.65 100.56 5.55
N GLN A 32 27.57 101.35 5.52
CA GLN A 32 26.20 100.85 5.64
C GLN A 32 25.78 99.97 4.45
N ILE A 33 26.23 100.34 3.25
CA ILE A 33 25.98 99.57 2.02
C ILE A 33 26.72 98.22 2.08
N ASN A 34 27.98 98.22 2.55
CA ASN A 34 28.76 96.99 2.72
C ASN A 34 28.18 96.07 3.81
N GLN A 35 27.71 96.61 4.93
CA GLN A 35 27.03 95.82 5.97
C GLN A 35 25.72 95.23 5.45
N THR A 36 24.92 95.99 4.69
CA THR A 36 23.68 95.52 4.07
C THR A 36 23.95 94.45 3.00
N LEU A 37 25.01 94.61 2.20
CA LEU A 37 25.51 93.61 1.26
C LEU A 37 25.90 92.31 1.99
N ALA A 38 26.71 92.41 3.05
CA ALA A 38 27.16 91.26 3.84
C ALA A 38 25.99 90.51 4.51
N LEU A 39 25.01 91.22 5.07
CA LEU A 39 23.81 90.61 5.65
C LEU A 39 22.95 89.91 4.60
N ARG A 40 22.80 90.51 3.41
CA ARG A 40 22.11 89.88 2.28
C ARG A 40 22.83 88.62 1.82
N ASP A 41 24.15 88.67 1.67
CA ASP A 41 24.94 87.52 1.23
C ASP A 41 24.88 86.40 2.26
N SER A 42 24.98 86.72 3.56
CA SER A 42 24.78 85.78 4.66
C SER A 42 23.37 85.17 4.69
N CYS A 43 22.34 85.97 4.45
CA CYS A 43 20.95 85.50 4.34
C CYS A 43 20.78 84.56 3.13
N LYS A 44 21.35 84.92 1.97
CA LYS A 44 21.34 84.11 0.75
C LYS A 44 22.05 82.76 0.96
N GLU A 45 23.20 82.75 1.62
CA GLU A 45 23.92 81.54 2.00
C GLU A 45 23.11 80.67 2.96
N SER A 46 22.47 81.28 3.96
CA SER A 46 21.62 80.57 4.93
C SER A 46 20.40 79.93 4.26
N ILE A 47 19.73 80.65 3.34
CA ILE A 47 18.60 80.14 2.55
C ILE A 47 19.07 78.98 1.65
N LYS A 48 20.24 79.12 1.01
CA LYS A 48 20.81 78.07 0.17
C LYS A 48 21.12 76.82 0.98
N ALA A 49 21.78 76.96 2.13
CA ALA A 49 22.10 75.85 3.03
C ALA A 49 20.83 75.15 3.56
N LEU A 50 19.80 75.92 3.89
CA LEU A 50 18.51 75.38 4.32
C LEU A 50 17.81 74.62 3.17
N SER A 51 17.81 75.17 1.96
CA SER A 51 17.27 74.52 0.76
C SER A 51 17.97 73.21 0.45
N GLU A 52 19.31 73.17 0.51
CA GLU A 52 20.10 71.96 0.32
C GLU A 52 19.78 70.91 1.40
N LYS A 53 19.66 71.32 2.67
CA LYS A 53 19.28 70.45 3.78
C LYS A 53 17.89 69.83 3.59
N TRP A 54 16.91 70.64 3.18
CA TRP A 54 15.55 70.15 2.90
C TRP A 54 15.51 69.23 1.68
N SER A 55 16.26 69.55 0.62
CA SER A 55 16.38 68.68 -0.56
C SER A 55 16.98 67.32 -0.18
N LYS A 56 18.02 67.29 0.66
CA LYS A 56 18.59 66.04 1.17
C LYS A 56 17.58 65.26 2.00
N LYS A 57 16.83 65.93 2.89
CA LYS A 57 15.80 65.29 3.71
C LYS A 57 14.64 64.74 2.89
N LEU A 58 14.24 65.42 1.83
CA LEU A 58 13.22 64.94 0.90
C LEU A 58 13.68 63.64 0.21
N LYS A 59 14.92 63.62 -0.32
CA LYS A 59 15.50 62.42 -0.94
C LYS A 59 15.64 61.25 0.04
N GLU A 60 16.01 61.52 1.30
CA GLU A 60 16.04 60.49 2.35
C GLU A 60 14.63 59.94 2.64
N GLY A 61 13.61 60.80 2.62
CA GLY A 61 12.21 60.41 2.76
C GLY A 61 11.71 59.55 1.60
N ASP A 62 11.99 59.95 0.36
CA ASP A 62 11.64 59.18 -0.84
C ASP A 62 12.28 57.79 -0.80
N LEU A 63 13.57 57.70 -0.48
CA LEU A 63 14.27 56.43 -0.31
C LEU A 63 13.65 55.54 0.78
N MET A 64 13.16 56.13 1.86
CA MET A 64 12.51 55.40 2.93
C MET A 64 11.13 54.87 2.50
N ILE A 65 10.38 55.64 1.72
CA ILE A 65 9.10 55.22 1.13
C ILE A 65 9.33 54.04 0.19
N ASP A 66 10.34 54.11 -0.70
CA ASP A 66 10.68 53.03 -1.62
C ASP A 66 10.98 51.72 -0.87
N LYS A 67 11.79 51.81 0.22
CA LYS A 67 12.08 50.65 1.07
C LYS A 67 10.85 50.08 1.77
N ILE A 68 9.94 50.94 2.25
CA ILE A 68 8.70 50.47 2.88
C ILE A 68 7.83 49.73 1.85
N GLN A 69 7.76 50.22 0.61
CA GLN A 69 7.03 49.55 -0.46
C GLN A 69 7.66 48.20 -0.81
N GLU A 70 9.00 48.13 -0.88
CA GLU A 70 9.73 46.87 -1.10
C GLU A 70 9.41 45.85 -0.01
N TYR A 71 9.56 46.20 1.27
CA TYR A 71 9.24 45.30 2.38
C TYR A 71 7.76 44.91 2.43
N SER A 72 6.85 45.83 2.11
CA SER A 72 5.42 45.53 2.03
C SER A 72 5.12 44.46 0.97
N ASN A 73 5.76 44.57 -0.19
CA ASN A 73 5.62 43.58 -1.26
C ASN A 73 6.21 42.22 -0.86
N GLU A 74 7.37 42.20 -0.20
CA GLU A 74 7.98 40.97 0.31
C GLU A 74 7.08 40.27 1.34
N ILE A 75 6.51 41.02 2.29
CA ILE A 75 5.58 40.49 3.30
C ILE A 75 4.35 39.89 2.62
N LEU A 76 3.80 40.56 1.60
CA LEU A 76 2.64 40.05 0.87
C LEU A 76 2.95 38.74 0.15
N GLN A 77 4.11 38.65 -0.51
CA GLN A 77 4.57 37.42 -1.16
C GLN A 77 4.80 36.28 -0.15
N GLN A 78 5.39 36.58 1.01
CA GLN A 78 5.58 35.59 2.07
C GLN A 78 4.26 35.10 2.65
N SER A 79 3.32 36.02 2.89
CA SER A 79 1.97 35.69 3.37
C SER A 79 1.24 34.75 2.41
N GLN A 80 1.33 35.02 1.11
CA GLN A 80 0.74 34.14 0.09
C GLN A 80 1.36 32.73 0.14
N ARG A 81 2.69 32.63 0.19
CA ARG A 81 3.38 31.32 0.29
C ARG A 81 3.01 30.55 1.56
N ILE A 82 2.83 31.26 2.67
CA ILE A 82 2.40 30.64 3.94
C ILE A 82 0.98 30.07 3.78
N SER A 83 0.07 30.81 3.15
CA SER A 83 -1.29 30.34 2.87
C SER A 83 -1.30 29.08 2.00
N GLU A 84 -0.56 29.11 0.89
CA GLU A 84 -0.44 27.96 -0.03
C GLU A 84 0.15 26.72 0.69
N ASN A 85 1.21 26.92 1.48
CA ASN A 85 1.80 25.83 2.27
C ASN A 85 0.83 25.29 3.33
N GLN A 86 0.00 26.15 3.93
CA GLN A 86 -0.98 25.73 4.92
C GLN A 86 -2.07 24.86 4.27
N GLU A 87 -2.55 25.22 3.07
CA GLU A 87 -3.48 24.40 2.30
C GLU A 87 -2.87 23.03 1.96
N HIS A 88 -1.64 23.00 1.45
CA HIS A 88 -0.93 21.74 1.18
C HIS A 88 -0.76 20.87 2.43
N LEU A 89 -0.44 21.47 3.59
CA LEU A 89 -0.35 20.72 4.85
C LEU A 89 -1.70 20.12 5.27
N THR A 90 -2.80 20.83 5.05
CA THR A 90 -4.14 20.29 5.35
C THR A 90 -4.50 19.12 4.45
N GLU A 91 -4.17 19.19 3.16
CA GLU A 91 -4.38 18.10 2.20
C GLU A 91 -3.53 16.87 2.53
N ILE A 92 -2.24 17.06 2.84
CA ILE A 92 -1.36 15.96 3.27
C ILE A 92 -1.91 15.30 4.54
N LYS A 93 -2.42 16.09 5.48
CA LYS A 93 -2.99 15.58 6.73
C LYS A 93 -4.26 14.76 6.50
N SER A 94 -5.16 15.18 5.60
CA SER A 94 -6.35 14.39 5.25
C SER A 94 -5.98 13.09 4.54
N ASN A 95 -5.01 13.13 3.63
CA ASN A 95 -4.53 11.94 2.94
C ASN A 95 -3.91 10.96 3.93
N LEU A 96 -3.11 11.45 4.88
CA LEU A 96 -2.51 10.61 5.92
C LEU A 96 -3.58 9.91 6.78
N SER A 97 -4.65 10.61 7.19
CA SER A 97 -5.70 9.96 7.99
C SER A 97 -6.47 8.91 7.19
N GLN A 98 -6.70 9.17 5.90
CA GLN A 98 -7.35 8.20 5.01
C GLN A 98 -6.48 6.95 4.83
N GLU A 99 -5.18 7.11 4.61
CA GLU A 99 -4.24 5.98 4.53
C GLU A 99 -4.15 5.19 5.83
N GLU A 100 -4.23 5.86 6.98
CA GLU A 100 -4.24 5.20 8.29
C GLU A 100 -5.51 4.36 8.51
N GLU A 101 -6.67 4.87 8.08
CA GLU A 101 -7.93 4.13 8.09
C GLU A 101 -7.90 2.92 7.14
N GLN A 102 -7.40 3.10 5.92
CA GLN A 102 -7.22 1.99 4.96
C GLN A 102 -6.27 0.92 5.51
N LYS A 103 -5.16 1.33 6.13
CA LYS A 103 -4.22 0.40 6.77
C LYS A 103 -4.88 -0.42 7.87
N LYS A 104 -5.75 0.20 8.67
CA LYS A 104 -6.50 -0.48 9.72
C LYS A 104 -7.49 -1.50 9.13
N ASP A 105 -8.28 -1.11 8.14
CA ASP A 105 -9.23 -2.00 7.45
C ASP A 105 -8.52 -3.21 6.83
N LEU A 106 -7.41 -2.97 6.12
CA LEU A 106 -6.59 -4.05 5.56
C LEU A 106 -6.02 -4.98 6.64
N SER A 107 -5.60 -4.44 7.78
CA SER A 107 -5.09 -5.24 8.89
C SER A 107 -6.18 -6.14 9.48
N ASP A 108 -7.38 -5.60 9.69
CA ASP A 108 -8.53 -6.33 10.20
C ASP A 108 -8.92 -7.44 9.20
N ARG A 109 -8.95 -7.12 7.90
CA ARG A 109 -9.24 -8.09 6.85
C ARG A 109 -8.21 -9.22 6.77
N ILE A 110 -6.92 -8.91 6.93
CA ILE A 110 -5.85 -9.92 6.99
C ILE A 110 -6.07 -10.85 8.19
N GLN A 111 -6.47 -10.31 9.33
CA GLN A 111 -6.73 -11.10 10.53
C GLN A 111 -7.92 -12.05 10.34
N GLU A 112 -9.04 -11.58 9.80
CA GLU A 112 -10.20 -12.41 9.46
C GLU A 112 -9.82 -13.57 8.52
N LEU A 113 -9.08 -13.26 7.45
CA LEU A 113 -8.66 -14.26 6.47
C LEU A 113 -7.73 -15.31 7.08
N LYS A 114 -6.84 -14.92 8.00
CA LYS A 114 -5.99 -15.87 8.74
C LYS A 114 -6.81 -16.82 9.61
N GLU A 115 -7.83 -16.31 10.29
CA GLU A 115 -8.72 -17.12 11.14
C GLU A 115 -9.56 -18.09 10.31
N GLU A 116 -10.10 -17.64 9.17
CA GLU A 116 -10.81 -18.52 8.24
C GLU A 116 -9.91 -19.64 7.70
N LEU A 117 -8.67 -19.30 7.33
CA LEU A 117 -7.70 -20.27 6.83
C LEU A 117 -7.39 -21.32 7.89
N MET A 118 -7.17 -20.90 9.14
CA MET A 118 -6.96 -21.81 10.27
C MET A 118 -8.14 -22.78 10.45
N LYS A 119 -9.37 -22.28 10.45
CA LYS A 119 -10.60 -23.10 10.55
C LYS A 119 -10.70 -24.11 9.40
N LYS A 120 -10.47 -23.66 8.16
CA LYS A 120 -10.49 -24.55 6.97
C LYS A 120 -9.43 -25.64 7.07
N LYS A 121 -8.21 -25.31 7.54
CA LYS A 121 -7.12 -26.27 7.72
C LYS A 121 -7.46 -27.33 8.77
N GLU A 122 -8.08 -26.94 9.88
CA GLU A 122 -8.53 -27.87 10.92
C GLU A 122 -9.62 -28.83 10.42
N ILE A 123 -10.59 -28.33 9.65
CA ILE A 123 -11.62 -29.17 9.01
C ILE A 123 -11.00 -30.16 8.03
N ILE A 124 -10.03 -29.75 7.22
CA ILE A 124 -9.34 -30.66 6.29
C ILE A 124 -8.54 -31.71 7.06
N SER A 125 -7.82 -31.30 8.12
CA SER A 125 -7.03 -32.20 8.95
C SER A 125 -7.89 -33.28 9.62
N SER A 126 -9.01 -32.88 10.23
CA SER A 126 -9.96 -33.80 10.87
C SER A 126 -10.61 -34.76 9.86
N LYS A 127 -11.05 -34.26 8.70
CA LYS A 127 -11.58 -35.11 7.62
C LYS A 127 -10.55 -36.10 7.11
N ASN A 128 -9.32 -35.66 6.85
CA ASN A 128 -8.24 -36.53 6.38
C ASN A 128 -7.89 -37.60 7.41
N LYS A 129 -7.88 -37.27 8.71
CA LYS A 129 -7.66 -38.23 9.79
C LYS A 129 -8.76 -39.30 9.79
N ALA A 130 -10.03 -38.89 9.76
CA ALA A 130 -11.16 -39.82 9.72
C ALA A 130 -11.15 -40.72 8.47
N THR A 131 -10.82 -40.16 7.30
CA THR A 131 -10.65 -40.94 6.06
C THR A 131 -9.49 -41.93 6.18
N LYS A 132 -8.35 -41.52 6.74
CA LYS A 132 -7.19 -42.40 6.94
C LYS A 132 -7.52 -43.56 7.87
N GLU A 133 -8.18 -43.30 8.99
CA GLU A 133 -8.62 -44.32 9.94
C GLU A 133 -9.61 -45.30 9.29
N ARG A 134 -10.57 -44.80 8.51
CA ARG A 134 -11.52 -45.63 7.76
C ARG A 134 -10.81 -46.52 6.73
N VAL A 135 -9.87 -45.97 5.97
CA VAL A 135 -9.08 -46.73 4.99
C VAL A 135 -8.25 -47.80 5.69
N GLU A 136 -7.59 -47.46 6.81
CA GLU A 136 -6.81 -48.42 7.59
C GLU A 136 -7.68 -49.56 8.12
N GLN A 137 -8.88 -49.26 8.63
CA GLN A 137 -9.83 -50.28 9.09
C GLN A 137 -10.32 -51.18 7.95
N LEU A 138 -10.63 -50.62 6.78
CA LEU A 138 -11.03 -51.39 5.60
C LEU A 138 -9.89 -52.27 5.08
N CYS A 139 -8.66 -51.77 5.05
CA CYS A 139 -7.48 -52.55 4.67
C CYS A 139 -7.23 -53.69 5.66
N LYS A 140 -7.31 -53.44 6.98
CA LYS A 140 -7.22 -54.50 8.00
C LYS A 140 -8.30 -55.55 7.82
N SER A 141 -9.55 -55.12 7.59
CA SER A 141 -10.67 -56.04 7.35
C SER A 141 -10.47 -56.87 6.08
N LYS A 142 -9.98 -56.25 4.99
CA LYS A 142 -9.65 -56.94 3.75
C LYS A 142 -8.62 -58.04 4.00
N VAL A 143 -7.49 -57.72 4.62
CA VAL A 143 -6.43 -58.69 4.94
C VAL A 143 -6.97 -59.83 5.81
N LEU A 144 -7.75 -59.51 6.85
CA LEU A 144 -8.36 -60.53 7.72
C LEU A 144 -9.31 -61.46 6.97
N PHE A 145 -10.12 -60.94 6.04
CA PHE A 145 -11.00 -61.77 5.22
C PHE A 145 -10.21 -62.62 4.23
N GLU A 146 -9.17 -62.06 3.59
CA GLU A 146 -8.30 -62.79 2.68
C GLU A 146 -7.59 -63.95 3.39
N GLU A 147 -7.04 -63.72 4.59
CA GLU A 147 -6.36 -64.73 5.40
C GLU A 147 -7.32 -65.80 5.93
N ARG A 148 -8.44 -65.39 6.57
CA ARG A 148 -9.36 -66.33 7.24
C ARG A 148 -10.22 -67.12 6.27
N LEU A 149 -10.66 -66.49 5.19
CA LEU A 149 -11.43 -67.18 4.18
C LEU A 149 -10.51 -67.85 3.17
N GLY A 150 -9.25 -67.45 3.03
CA GLY A 150 -8.44 -67.87 1.87
C GLY A 150 -9.10 -67.44 0.57
N LEU A 151 -9.77 -66.29 0.54
CA LEU A 151 -10.46 -65.75 -0.63
C LEU A 151 -9.93 -64.35 -0.92
N GLU A 152 -9.24 -64.21 -2.05
CA GLU A 152 -8.74 -62.95 -2.55
C GLU A 152 -9.64 -62.46 -3.69
N ILE A 153 -10.07 -61.20 -3.64
CA ILE A 153 -10.91 -60.59 -4.67
C ILE A 153 -10.13 -59.45 -5.33
N ARG A 154 -9.82 -59.63 -6.62
CA ARG A 154 -9.06 -58.67 -7.43
C ARG A 154 -9.93 -58.06 -8.51
N ARG A 155 -9.85 -56.75 -8.67
CA ARG A 155 -10.38 -56.08 -9.85
C ARG A 155 -9.36 -56.21 -10.99
N ILE A 156 -9.81 -56.70 -12.14
CA ILE A 156 -9.00 -56.82 -13.35
C ILE A 156 -9.55 -55.89 -14.44
N HIS A 157 -8.94 -55.93 -15.63
CA HIS A 157 -9.38 -55.15 -16.80
C HIS A 157 -10.84 -55.44 -17.18
N ASN A 158 -11.48 -54.54 -17.92
CA ASN A 158 -12.85 -54.67 -18.42
C ASN A 158 -13.92 -54.81 -17.32
N GLU A 159 -13.72 -54.13 -16.18
CA GLU A 159 -14.66 -54.10 -15.05
C GLU A 159 -14.98 -55.49 -14.46
N GLN A 160 -14.10 -56.46 -14.67
CA GLN A 160 -14.28 -57.81 -14.14
C GLN A 160 -13.65 -57.96 -12.74
N LEU A 161 -14.25 -58.84 -11.94
CA LEU A 161 -13.76 -59.24 -10.63
C LEU A 161 -13.28 -60.68 -10.69
N GLN A 162 -12.03 -60.89 -10.32
CA GLN A 162 -11.41 -62.20 -10.17
C GLN A 162 -11.46 -62.63 -8.71
N PHE A 163 -11.98 -63.82 -8.47
CA PHE A 163 -12.09 -64.45 -7.17
C PHE A 163 -11.11 -65.61 -7.10
N ILE A 164 -10.13 -65.54 -6.20
CA ILE A 164 -9.09 -66.56 -6.02
C ILE A 164 -9.30 -67.22 -4.66
N PHE A 165 -9.66 -68.50 -4.69
CA PHE A 165 -9.68 -69.36 -3.52
C PHE A 165 -8.31 -70.03 -3.33
N ARG A 166 -7.79 -69.92 -2.11
CA ARG A 166 -6.67 -70.67 -1.56
C ARG A 166 -7.17 -71.56 -0.43
N HIS A 167 -6.30 -72.38 0.16
CA HIS A 167 -6.67 -73.34 1.20
C HIS A 167 -7.84 -74.26 0.78
N THR A 168 -7.87 -74.61 -0.51
CA THR A 168 -8.89 -75.50 -1.09
C THR A 168 -8.34 -76.91 -1.26
N ASP A 169 -7.06 -77.03 -1.63
CA ASP A 169 -6.32 -78.28 -1.66
C ASP A 169 -5.58 -78.46 -0.32
N HIS A 170 -5.81 -79.58 0.36
CA HIS A 170 -5.17 -79.89 1.64
C HIS A 170 -3.68 -80.26 1.49
N LYS A 171 -3.26 -80.73 0.30
CA LYS A 171 -1.87 -81.09 0.02
C LYS A 171 -1.04 -79.87 -0.38
N ASP A 172 -1.67 -78.92 -1.07
CA ASP A 172 -1.06 -77.65 -1.49
C ASP A 172 -1.98 -76.47 -1.16
N PRO A 173 -1.91 -75.91 0.06
CA PRO A 173 -2.77 -74.83 0.49
C PRO A 173 -2.64 -73.55 -0.33
N ASP A 174 -1.51 -73.33 -1.00
CA ASP A 174 -1.24 -72.13 -1.79
C ASP A 174 -1.77 -72.23 -3.22
N LYS A 175 -2.15 -73.43 -3.67
CA LYS A 175 -2.71 -73.68 -5.00
C LYS A 175 -3.98 -72.83 -5.24
N PRO A 176 -3.98 -71.95 -6.25
CA PRO A 176 -5.12 -71.06 -6.51
C PRO A 176 -6.20 -71.76 -7.33
N TYR A 177 -7.45 -71.62 -6.91
CA TYR A 177 -8.67 -71.96 -7.66
C TYR A 177 -9.41 -70.67 -7.96
N VAL A 178 -9.60 -70.35 -9.23
CA VAL A 178 -9.95 -69.00 -9.68
C VAL A 178 -11.20 -69.01 -10.54
N PHE A 179 -12.11 -68.06 -10.33
CA PHE A 179 -13.11 -67.71 -11.33
C PHE A 179 -13.19 -66.21 -11.51
N THR A 180 -13.62 -65.78 -12.69
CA THR A 180 -13.78 -64.37 -13.03
C THR A 180 -15.23 -64.08 -13.35
N LEU A 181 -15.71 -62.96 -12.82
CA LEU A 181 -17.09 -62.53 -12.90
C LEU A 181 -17.16 -61.12 -13.48
N SER A 182 -18.06 -60.91 -14.42
CA SER A 182 -18.47 -59.60 -14.92
C SER A 182 -19.97 -59.39 -14.67
N ILE A 183 -20.39 -58.14 -14.76
CA ILE A 183 -21.80 -57.77 -14.86
C ILE A 183 -22.03 -57.39 -16.32
N ASN A 184 -23.00 -58.01 -16.97
CA ASN A 184 -23.31 -57.73 -18.38
C ASN A 184 -24.13 -56.42 -18.52
N GLU A 185 -24.42 -56.02 -19.76
CA GLU A 185 -25.20 -54.80 -20.04
C GLU A 185 -26.62 -54.83 -19.45
N GLN A 186 -27.17 -56.02 -19.22
CA GLN A 186 -28.48 -56.23 -18.61
C GLN A 186 -28.44 -56.18 -17.08
N GLY A 187 -27.25 -56.06 -16.48
CA GLY A 187 -27.05 -56.05 -15.02
C GLY A 187 -26.96 -57.45 -14.39
N ASP A 188 -26.88 -58.52 -15.19
CA ASP A 188 -26.78 -59.89 -14.73
C ASP A 188 -25.33 -60.35 -14.51
N TYR A 189 -25.13 -61.25 -13.55
CA TYR A 189 -23.86 -61.91 -13.28
C TYR A 189 -23.45 -62.85 -14.43
N GLU A 190 -22.23 -62.70 -14.94
CA GLU A 190 -21.67 -63.53 -16.01
C GLU A 190 -20.28 -64.04 -15.63
N VAL A 191 -20.08 -65.36 -15.64
CA VAL A 191 -18.78 -65.98 -15.39
C VAL A 191 -18.00 -66.04 -16.70
N THR A 192 -16.92 -65.26 -16.80
CA THR A 192 -16.12 -65.16 -18.03
C THR A 192 -15.01 -66.21 -18.10
N SER A 193 -14.53 -66.68 -16.95
CA SER A 193 -13.52 -67.75 -16.87
C SER A 193 -13.58 -68.48 -15.54
N CYS A 194 -13.20 -69.75 -15.54
CA CYS A 194 -13.10 -70.60 -14.36
C CYS A 194 -11.91 -71.55 -14.53
N THR A 195 -10.99 -71.56 -13.58
CA THR A 195 -9.75 -72.34 -13.64
C THR A 195 -9.41 -72.87 -12.25
N PRO A 196 -9.42 -74.20 -12.05
CA PRO A 196 -9.76 -75.26 -13.01
C PRO A 196 -11.25 -75.22 -13.46
N PRO A 197 -11.61 -75.78 -14.63
CA PRO A 197 -13.01 -75.81 -15.07
C PRO A 197 -13.92 -76.57 -14.10
N LEU A 198 -15.15 -76.08 -13.93
CA LEU A 198 -16.18 -76.70 -13.09
C LEU A 198 -17.42 -77.01 -13.94
N ASP A 199 -17.83 -78.28 -13.98
CA ASP A 199 -19.01 -78.72 -14.78
C ASP A 199 -20.31 -78.03 -14.34
N CYS A 200 -20.42 -77.71 -13.04
CA CYS A 200 -21.61 -77.09 -12.43
C CYS A 200 -21.65 -75.55 -12.47
N ILE A 201 -20.66 -74.88 -13.10
CA ILE A 201 -20.55 -73.41 -13.06
C ILE A 201 -21.72 -72.71 -13.73
N ALA A 202 -22.23 -73.26 -14.84
CA ALA A 202 -23.37 -72.69 -15.58
C ALA A 202 -24.67 -72.75 -14.76
N GLU A 203 -24.89 -73.83 -14.01
CA GLU A 203 -26.03 -73.96 -13.11
C GLU A 203 -25.97 -72.94 -11.97
N PHE A 204 -24.78 -72.72 -11.41
CA PHE A 204 -24.59 -71.72 -10.37
C PHE A 204 -24.81 -70.29 -10.89
N GLN A 205 -24.37 -70.01 -12.12
CA GLN A 205 -24.64 -68.72 -12.77
C GLN A 205 -26.14 -68.48 -12.96
N LEU A 206 -26.90 -69.49 -13.41
CA LEU A 206 -28.35 -69.37 -13.55
C LEU A 206 -29.01 -69.10 -12.18
N LYS A 207 -28.64 -69.87 -11.15
CA LYS A 207 -29.19 -69.71 -9.81
C LYS A 207 -28.89 -68.35 -9.18
N VAL A 208 -27.71 -67.77 -9.41
CA VAL A 208 -27.39 -66.44 -8.87
C VAL A 208 -28.18 -65.34 -9.57
N ARG A 209 -28.47 -65.48 -10.87
CA ARG A 209 -29.36 -64.56 -11.60
C ARG A 209 -30.80 -64.63 -11.09
N GLU A 210 -31.29 -65.83 -10.79
CA GLU A 210 -32.66 -66.02 -10.27
C GLU A 210 -32.82 -65.55 -8.81
N THR A 211 -31.85 -65.85 -7.96
CA THR A 211 -31.98 -65.64 -6.50
C THR A 211 -31.30 -64.37 -5.98
N ASN A 212 -30.43 -63.75 -6.78
CA ASN A 212 -29.51 -62.68 -6.38
C ASN A 212 -28.70 -62.98 -5.11
N ASN A 213 -28.54 -64.26 -4.76
CA ASN A 213 -27.83 -64.67 -3.55
C ASN A 213 -26.34 -64.91 -3.84
N PHE A 214 -25.59 -63.81 -3.91
CA PHE A 214 -24.16 -63.84 -4.21
C PHE A 214 -23.35 -64.66 -3.19
N SER A 215 -23.72 -64.62 -1.91
CA SER A 215 -23.05 -65.38 -0.86
C SER A 215 -23.17 -66.90 -1.09
N ALA A 216 -24.39 -67.37 -1.39
CA ALA A 216 -24.61 -68.78 -1.71
C ALA A 216 -23.88 -69.21 -2.99
N PHE A 217 -23.81 -68.33 -4.00
CA PHE A 217 -23.07 -68.57 -5.23
C PHE A 217 -21.57 -68.82 -4.96
N VAL A 218 -20.90 -67.90 -4.26
CA VAL A 218 -19.47 -68.02 -3.92
C VAL A 218 -19.21 -69.26 -3.05
N ALA A 219 -20.08 -69.56 -2.09
CA ALA A 219 -19.95 -70.73 -1.22
C ALA A 219 -20.10 -72.06 -2.00
N ASN A 220 -21.06 -72.12 -2.94
CA ASN A 220 -21.27 -73.30 -3.78
C ASN A 220 -20.09 -73.54 -4.73
N ILE A 221 -19.53 -72.47 -5.31
CA ILE A 221 -18.30 -72.58 -6.12
C ILE A 221 -17.14 -73.11 -5.29
N ARG A 222 -16.93 -72.60 -4.06
CA ARG A 222 -15.87 -73.11 -3.18
C ARG A 222 -16.06 -74.61 -2.91
N LYS A 223 -17.28 -75.03 -2.59
CA LYS A 223 -17.61 -76.45 -2.36
C LYS A 223 -17.29 -77.32 -3.58
N ALA A 224 -17.58 -76.83 -4.78
CA ALA A 224 -17.27 -77.52 -6.03
C ALA A 224 -15.76 -77.63 -6.27
N PHE A 225 -14.99 -76.56 -6.02
CA PHE A 225 -13.53 -76.61 -6.10
C PHE A 225 -12.91 -77.57 -5.07
N THR A 226 -13.40 -77.58 -3.83
CA THR A 226 -12.96 -78.54 -2.80
C THR A 226 -13.24 -79.99 -3.24
N ALA A 227 -14.44 -80.27 -3.76
CA ALA A 227 -14.79 -81.60 -4.26
C ALA A 227 -13.91 -82.01 -5.45
N LEU A 228 -13.58 -81.07 -6.34
CA LEU A 228 -12.67 -81.30 -7.46
C LEU A 228 -11.25 -81.61 -6.97
N SER A 229 -10.76 -80.88 -5.96
CA SER A 229 -9.43 -81.10 -5.38
C SER A 229 -9.27 -82.50 -4.79
N TYR A 230 -10.31 -83.02 -4.12
CA TYR A 230 -10.31 -84.41 -3.63
C TYR A 230 -10.25 -85.43 -4.77
N LYS A 231 -11.01 -85.22 -5.85
CA LYS A 231 -11.00 -86.10 -7.03
C LYS A 231 -9.66 -86.10 -7.77
N GLN A 232 -8.95 -84.96 -7.80
CA GLN A 232 -7.62 -84.85 -8.41
C GLN A 232 -6.50 -85.45 -7.54
N SER A 233 -6.77 -85.66 -6.25
CA SER A 233 -5.80 -86.14 -5.26
C SER A 233 -5.93 -87.63 -4.92
N ALA A 234 -6.98 -88.27 -5.42
CA ALA A 234 -7.27 -89.71 -5.30
C ALA A 234 -6.77 -90.45 -6.55
#